data_AF-A0A9D9S3D6-F1
#
_entry.id   AF-A0A9D9S3D6-F1
#
_cell.length_a   1.000
_cell.length_b   1.000
_cell.length_c   1.000
_cell.angle_alpha   90.00
_cell.angle_beta   90.00
_cell.angle_gamma   90.00
#
_symmetry.space_group_name_H-M   'P 1'
#
loop_
_entity.id
_entity.type
_entity.pdbx_description
1 polymer ?
#
loop_
_entity_poly.entity_id
_entity_poly.type
_entity_poly.pdbx_seq_one_letter_code
_entity_poly.pdbx_strand_id
1 'polypeptide(L)'
;MNAQALAEKLNKLGFKPVALSEPSKRVDGMIVITKGVHVQVPLHGEEPNVVLESDDGELEFYDARSKIEDLITDLQAALQSEQAMNSR
;
A
#
# COMPACT_ATOMS: atom_id res chain seq x y z
N MET A 1 -8.43 -8.35 8.26
CA MET A 1 -8.68 -7.83 6.89
C MET A 1 -8.11 -8.79 5.84
N ASN A 2 -8.61 -8.84 4.60
CA ASN A 2 -8.11 -9.72 3.53
C ASN A 2 -7.54 -8.86 2.37
N ALA A 3 -6.37 -9.24 1.83
CA ALA A 3 -5.65 -8.45 0.85
C ALA A 3 -6.35 -8.42 -0.51
N GLN A 4 -6.92 -9.54 -0.95
CA GLN A 4 -7.72 -9.63 -2.18
C GLN A 4 -8.90 -8.64 -2.16
N ALA A 5 -9.68 -8.62 -1.09
CA ALA A 5 -10.85 -7.76 -0.95
C ALA A 5 -10.46 -6.27 -0.94
N LEU A 6 -9.35 -5.92 -0.28
CA LEU A 6 -8.83 -4.55 -0.30
C LEU A 6 -8.31 -4.17 -1.68
N ALA A 7 -7.58 -5.05 -2.36
CA ALA A 7 -7.08 -4.82 -3.73
C ALA A 7 -8.23 -4.58 -4.72
N GLU A 8 -9.32 -5.35 -4.63
CA GLU A 8 -10.52 -5.15 -5.45
C GLU A 8 -11.20 -3.80 -5.17
N LYS A 9 -11.23 -3.37 -3.91
CA LYS A 9 -11.77 -2.07 -3.53
C LYS A 9 -10.92 -0.93 -4.09
N LEU A 10 -9.60 -1.02 -3.94
CA LEU A 10 -8.65 -0.06 -4.50
C LEU A 10 -8.75 -0.01 -6.04
N ASN A 11 -8.94 -1.16 -6.69
CA ASN A 11 -9.16 -1.24 -8.14
C ASN A 11 -10.39 -0.45 -8.59
N LYS A 12 -11.53 -0.64 -7.91
CA LYS A 12 -12.76 0.12 -8.20
C LYS A 12 -12.61 1.63 -7.97
N LEU A 13 -11.65 2.03 -7.15
CA LEU A 13 -11.33 3.44 -6.85
C LEU A 13 -10.30 4.04 -7.82
N GLY A 14 -9.82 3.27 -8.80
CA GLY A 14 -8.92 3.73 -9.85
C GLY A 14 -7.43 3.44 -9.62
N PHE A 15 -7.07 2.83 -8.49
CA PHE A 15 -5.73 2.29 -8.30
C PHE A 15 -5.58 0.99 -9.09
N LYS A 16 -4.38 0.63 -9.55
CA LYS A 16 -4.17 -0.61 -10.32
C LYS A 16 -3.18 -1.51 -9.59
N PRO A 17 -3.65 -2.34 -8.64
CA PRO A 17 -2.79 -3.34 -8.03
C PRO A 17 -2.16 -4.24 -9.11
N VAL A 18 -0.85 -4.40 -9.06
CA VAL A 18 -0.09 -5.21 -10.02
C VAL A 18 0.29 -6.58 -9.45
N ALA A 19 0.39 -6.69 -8.13
CA ALA A 19 0.61 -7.93 -7.41
C ALA A 19 -0.03 -7.84 -6.02
N LEU A 20 -0.35 -8.99 -5.43
CA LEU A 20 -0.76 -9.07 -4.04
C LEU A 20 -0.33 -10.38 -3.40
N SER A 21 -0.17 -10.35 -2.08
CA SER A 21 0.04 -11.51 -1.22
C SER A 21 -0.85 -11.37 0.01
N GLU A 22 -1.50 -12.48 0.37
CA GLU A 22 -2.31 -12.51 1.59
C GLU A 22 -1.43 -12.58 2.84
N PRO A 23 -1.87 -12.01 3.97
CA PRO A 23 -1.20 -12.22 5.24
C PRO A 23 -1.11 -13.70 5.56
N SER A 24 0.05 -14.14 6.02
CA SER A 24 0.32 -15.53 6.40
C SER A 24 0.66 -15.63 7.88
N LYS A 25 0.84 -16.84 8.43
CA LYS A 25 1.09 -17.04 9.88
C LYS A 25 2.26 -16.25 10.49
N ARG A 26 3.16 -15.68 9.69
CA ARG A 26 4.37 -14.99 10.15
C ARG A 26 4.64 -13.64 9.49
N VAL A 27 3.92 -13.30 8.43
CA VAL A 27 4.17 -12.08 7.66
C VAL A 27 2.86 -11.43 7.28
N ASP A 28 2.89 -10.10 7.28
CA ASP A 28 1.81 -9.29 6.74
C ASP A 28 1.63 -9.56 5.24
N GLY A 29 0.42 -9.31 4.76
CA GLY A 29 0.13 -9.29 3.35
C GLY A 29 0.62 -8.00 2.72
N MET A 30 0.64 -7.98 1.39
CA MET A 30 1.07 -6.82 0.63
C MET A 30 0.23 -6.68 -0.63
N ILE A 31 -0.12 -5.46 -0.99
CA ILE A 31 -0.73 -5.11 -2.27
C ILE A 31 0.21 -4.13 -2.95
N VAL A 32 0.80 -4.52 -4.07
CA VAL A 32 1.75 -3.70 -4.83
C VAL A 32 0.95 -2.85 -5.81
N ILE A 33 1.11 -1.52 -5.74
CA ILE A 33 0.48 -0.56 -6.67
C ILE A 33 1.47 -0.17 -7.76
N THR A 34 2.70 0.14 -7.37
CA THR A 34 3.85 0.40 -8.26
C THR A 34 5.10 -0.28 -7.70
N LYS A 35 6.26 -0.11 -8.34
CA LYS A 35 7.53 -0.63 -7.81
C LYS A 35 7.83 -0.01 -6.43
N GLY A 36 7.58 1.28 -6.25
CA GLY A 36 7.86 2.01 -5.01
C GLY A 36 6.66 2.23 -4.09
N VAL A 37 5.42 1.90 -4.46
CA VAL A 37 4.25 2.16 -3.60
C VAL A 37 3.43 0.90 -3.37
N HIS A 38 3.38 0.48 -2.11
CA HIS A 38 2.66 -0.72 -1.70
C HIS A 38 1.69 -0.41 -0.54
N VAL A 39 0.73 -1.31 -0.31
CA VAL A 39 -0.17 -1.29 0.85
C VAL A 39 0.09 -2.56 1.65
N GLN A 40 0.57 -2.39 2.87
CA GLN A 40 0.76 -3.46 3.82
C GLN A 40 -0.59 -3.81 4.46
N VAL A 41 -0.92 -5.11 4.45
CA VAL A 41 -2.16 -5.63 5.02
C VAL A 41 -1.79 -6.43 6.27
N PRO A 42 -2.16 -5.98 7.46
CA PRO A 42 -1.65 -6.58 8.69
C PRO A 42 -2.13 -8.02 8.84
N LEU A 43 -1.23 -8.89 9.32
CA LEU A 43 -1.56 -10.21 9.82
C LEU A 43 -2.43 -10.13 11.08
N HIS A 44 -2.10 -9.18 11.97
CA HIS A 44 -2.81 -8.95 13.21
C HIS A 44 -3.39 -7.55 13.23
N GLY A 45 -4.72 -7.45 13.37
CA GLY A 45 -5.44 -6.18 13.30
C GLY A 45 -6.20 -6.02 11.98
N GLU A 46 -6.75 -4.81 11.80
CA GLU A 46 -7.63 -4.50 10.67
C GLU A 46 -7.18 -3.28 9.87
N GLU A 47 -6.10 -2.62 10.29
CA GLU A 47 -5.68 -1.32 9.77
C GLU A 47 -4.50 -1.50 8.81
N PRO A 48 -4.72 -1.42 7.48
CA PRO A 48 -3.63 -1.37 6.52
C PRO A 48 -2.89 -0.04 6.59
N ASN A 49 -1.67 -0.02 6.08
CA ASN A 49 -0.85 1.18 5.93
C ASN A 49 -0.21 1.21 4.55
N VAL A 50 0.12 2.42 4.09
CA VAL A 50 0.87 2.63 2.84
C VAL A 50 2.36 2.58 3.14
N VAL A 51 3.12 1.99 2.23
CA VAL A 51 4.58 1.93 2.28
C VAL A 51 5.12 2.52 0.98
N LEU A 52 6.03 3.49 1.12
CA LEU A 52 6.81 4.05 0.02
C LEU A 52 8.23 3.48 0.11
N GLU A 53 8.66 2.79 -0.94
CA GLU A 53 10.00 2.24 -1.13
C GLU A 53 10.76 3.10 -2.14
N SER A 54 11.90 3.62 -1.73
CA SER A 54 12.82 4.36 -2.60
C SER A 54 13.68 3.42 -3.45
N ASP A 55 14.36 3.96 -4.46
CA ASP A 55 15.21 3.14 -5.35
C ASP A 55 16.43 2.51 -4.67
N ASP A 56 16.88 3.06 -3.53
CA ASP A 56 17.93 2.50 -2.67
C ASP A 56 17.39 1.49 -1.64
N GLY A 57 16.07 1.25 -1.63
CA GLY A 57 15.41 0.25 -0.79
C GLY A 57 15.04 0.74 0.61
N GLU A 58 15.11 2.05 0.88
CA GLU A 58 14.60 2.63 2.12
C GLU A 58 13.07 2.62 2.12
N LEU A 59 12.48 2.29 3.27
CA LEU A 59 11.05 2.14 3.45
C LEU A 59 10.50 3.25 4.34
N GLU A 60 9.59 4.05 3.80
CA GLU A 60 8.80 5.04 4.53
C GLU A 60 7.39 4.48 4.77
N PHE A 61 6.98 4.42 6.04
CA PHE A 61 5.69 3.89 6.46
C PHE A 61 4.75 5.03 6.82
N TYR A 62 3.61 5.09 6.15
CA TYR A 62 2.51 5.97 6.52
C TYR A 62 1.75 5.37 7.72
N ASP A 63 0.88 6.17 8.34
CA ASP A 63 0.06 5.71 9.48
C ASP A 63 -0.80 4.50 9.09
N ALA A 64 -1.09 3.64 10.06
CA ALA A 64 -2.14 2.64 9.93
C ALA A 64 -3.51 3.32 9.87
N ARG A 65 -4.33 2.95 8.89
CA ARG A 65 -5.64 3.58 8.62
C ARG A 65 -6.77 2.58 8.75
N SER A 66 -7.72 2.84 9.65
CA SER A 66 -8.97 2.08 9.75
C SER A 66 -10.01 2.49 8.70
N LYS A 67 -9.94 3.73 8.20
CA LYS A 67 -10.83 4.26 7.16
C LYS A 67 -10.16 4.18 5.80
N ILE A 68 -10.95 3.79 4.80
CA ILE A 68 -10.43 3.66 3.43
C ILE A 68 -10.07 5.03 2.85
N GLU A 69 -10.79 6.08 3.22
CA GLU A 69 -10.57 7.45 2.72
C GLU A 69 -9.19 7.97 3.13
N ASP A 70 -8.80 7.75 4.38
CA ASP A 70 -7.49 8.16 4.89
C ASP A 70 -6.37 7.33 4.22
N LEU A 71 -6.60 6.03 4.01
CA LEU A 71 -5.67 5.16 3.26
C LEU A 71 -5.49 5.64 1.81
N ILE A 72 -6.57 6.08 1.16
CA ILE A 72 -6.52 6.65 -0.20
C ILE A 72 -5.69 7.94 -0.20
N THR A 73 -5.86 8.81 0.80
CA THR A 73 -5.07 10.04 0.92
C THR A 73 -3.58 9.73 1.04
N ASP A 74 -3.20 8.79 1.89
CA ASP A 74 -1.81 8.36 2.02
C ASP A 74 -1.29 7.72 0.72
N LEU A 75 -2.12 6.93 0.04
CA LEU A 75 -1.72 6.27 -1.20
C LEU A 75 -1.48 7.26 -2.33
N GLN A 76 -2.30 8.32 -2.41
CA GLN A 76 -2.09 9.41 -3.36
C GLN A 76 -0.81 10.20 -3.03
N ALA A 77 -0.55 10.46 -1.74
CA ALA A 77 0.67 11.14 -1.31
C ALA A 77 1.92 10.32 -1.67
N ALA A 78 1.92 9.02 -1.39
CA ALA A 78 3.03 8.12 -1.73
C ALA A 78 3.29 8.07 -3.24
N LEU A 79 2.24 7.99 -4.07
CA LEU A 79 2.38 8.01 -5.54
C LEU A 79 2.94 9.34 -6.06
N GLN A 80 2.58 10.47 -5.45
CA GLN A 80 3.16 11.77 -5.80
C GLN A 80 4.64 11.86 -5.40
N SER A 81 4.98 11.35 -4.22
CA SER A 81 6.37 11.27 -3.75
C SER A 81 7.23 10.39 -4.68
N GLU A 82 6.76 9.19 -5.04
CA GLU A 82 7.44 8.29 -5.98
C GLU A 82 7.71 9.00 -7.33
N GLN A 83 6.71 9.69 -7.88
CA GLN A 83 6.87 10.45 -9.13
C GLN A 83 7.90 11.58 -9.01
N ALA A 84 7.90 12.31 -7.90
CA ALA A 84 8.87 13.38 -7.65
C ALA A 84 10.30 12.85 -7.47
N MET A 85 10.46 11.64 -6.92
CA MET A 85 11.75 10.96 -6.81
C MET A 85 12.25 10.50 -8.17
N ASN A 86 11.39 9.90 -8.99
CA ASN A 86 11.74 9.41 -10.33
C ASN A 86 11.99 10.51 -11.37
N SER A 87 11.56 11.75 -11.09
CA SER A 87 11.77 12.90 -11.98
C SER A 87 13.10 13.64 -11.72
N ARG A 88 13.90 13.19 -10.74
CA ARG A 88 15.22 13.74 -10.42
C ARG A 88 16.33 12.99 -11.14
#